data_AF-A0A257NTK9-F1
#
_entry.id   AF-A0A257NTK9-F1
#
_cell.length_a   1.000
_cell.length_b   1.000
_cell.length_c   1.000
_cell.angle_alpha   90.00
_cell.angle_beta   90.00
_cell.angle_gamma   90.00
#
_symmetry.space_group_name_H-M   'P 1'
#
loop_
_entity.id
_entity.type
_entity.pdbx_description
1 polymer ?
#
loop_
_entity_poly.entity_id
_entity_poly.type
_entity_poly.pdbx_seq_one_letter_code
_entity_poly.pdbx_strand_id
1 'polypeptide(L)'
;MRSQQFGHEVKWYDRPRGDGTPRRAGEGIIEKIRDYDALRKKWIGWADLIYLPDNAHYLDMLEPFRKIGYPIYAPGVEAAELELNRGAGQRAMKAAGIPIMESKTFTDYPAAIRFVQKNQHFLVSKPSGDANKALSYVAHDAADMTYMLERWAQREDLVKAAKED
;
A
#
# COMPACT_ATOMS: atom_id res chain seq x y z
N MET A 1 27.08 -3.10 2.32
CA MET A 1 25.73 -3.35 2.88
C MET A 1 25.86 -4.24 4.12
N ARG A 2 25.04 -4.06 5.16
CA ARG A 2 25.24 -4.73 6.47
C ARG A 2 25.18 -6.26 6.38
N SER A 3 24.21 -6.83 5.67
CA SER A 3 24.10 -8.28 5.46
C SER A 3 25.34 -8.90 4.82
N GLN A 4 25.91 -8.25 3.79
CA GLN A 4 27.19 -8.66 3.20
C GLN A 4 28.35 -8.61 4.20
N GLN A 5 28.39 -7.63 5.12
CA GLN A 5 29.42 -7.56 6.17
C GLN A 5 29.34 -8.73 7.16
N PHE A 6 28.16 -9.33 7.31
CA PHE A 6 27.94 -10.56 8.10
C PHE A 6 28.08 -11.84 7.27
N GLY A 7 28.59 -11.75 6.04
CA GLY A 7 28.87 -12.92 5.19
C GLY A 7 27.67 -13.45 4.41
N HIS A 8 26.55 -12.73 4.36
CA HIS A 8 25.39 -13.15 3.57
C HIS A 8 25.52 -12.73 2.10
N GLU A 9 25.21 -13.67 1.20
CA GLU A 9 24.96 -13.36 -0.20
C GLU A 9 23.57 -12.74 -0.35
N VAL A 10 23.47 -11.64 -1.09
CA VAL A 10 22.19 -10.94 -1.25
C VAL A 10 22.00 -10.54 -2.69
N LYS A 11 20.81 -10.86 -3.19
CA LYS A 11 20.27 -10.39 -4.47
C LYS A 11 19.07 -9.50 -4.20
N TRP A 12 18.87 -8.47 -5.01
CA TRP A 12 17.69 -7.61 -4.92
C TRP A 12 16.91 -7.64 -6.22
N TYR A 13 15.67 -8.12 -6.18
CA TYR A 13 14.75 -7.91 -7.29
C TYR A 13 14.30 -6.46 -7.38
N ASP A 14 14.66 -5.83 -8.49
CA ASP A 14 14.44 -4.41 -8.73
C ASP A 14 13.35 -4.22 -9.78
N ARG A 15 12.09 -4.13 -9.33
CA ARG A 15 10.93 -3.88 -10.19
C ARG A 15 11.15 -2.58 -10.98
N PRO A 16 11.03 -2.60 -12.32
CA PRO A 16 11.08 -1.40 -13.15
C PRO A 16 10.09 -0.33 -12.69
N ARG A 17 10.40 0.92 -13.00
CA ARG A 17 9.45 2.03 -12.82
C ARG A 17 8.25 1.85 -13.77
N GLY A 18 7.20 2.64 -13.55
CA GLY A 18 6.00 2.61 -14.41
C GLY A 18 6.28 2.92 -15.88
N ASP A 19 7.36 3.66 -16.17
CA ASP A 19 7.85 3.97 -17.52
C ASP A 19 8.81 2.90 -18.10
N GLY A 20 9.00 1.79 -17.39
CA GLY A 20 9.90 0.70 -17.78
C GLY A 20 11.38 0.94 -17.50
N THR A 21 11.78 2.12 -17.02
CA THR A 21 13.18 2.41 -16.72
C THR A 21 13.64 1.71 -15.43
N PRO A 22 14.91 1.30 -15.33
CA PRO A 22 15.43 0.65 -14.12
C PRO A 22 15.57 1.65 -12.97
N ARG A 23 15.50 1.17 -11.73
CA ARG A 23 15.86 1.98 -10.57
C ARG A 23 17.37 1.93 -10.39
N ARG A 24 17.95 3.06 -10.01
CA ARG A 24 19.41 3.18 -9.80
C ARG A 24 19.84 2.98 -8.35
N ALA A 25 18.91 3.02 -7.41
CA ALA A 25 19.19 2.78 -5.99
C ALA A 25 19.88 1.43 -5.80
N GLY A 26 21.00 1.39 -5.09
CA GLY A 26 21.76 0.14 -4.84
C GLY A 26 22.63 -0.37 -5.99
N GLU A 27 22.69 0.31 -7.14
CA GLU A 27 23.65 -0.02 -8.19
C GLU A 27 25.10 0.05 -7.66
N GLY A 28 25.91 -0.97 -7.98
CA GLY A 28 27.28 -1.10 -7.48
C GLY A 28 27.40 -1.56 -6.02
N ILE A 29 26.28 -1.70 -5.28
CA ILE A 29 26.26 -2.14 -3.88
C ILE A 29 25.73 -3.58 -3.76
N ILE A 30 24.70 -3.90 -4.54
CA ILE A 30 24.02 -5.20 -4.51
C ILE A 30 23.76 -5.67 -5.93
N GLU A 31 23.90 -6.97 -6.17
CA GLU A 31 23.55 -7.55 -7.46
C GLU A 31 22.03 -7.58 -7.62
N LYS A 32 21.58 -7.03 -8.76
CA LYS A 32 20.16 -6.85 -9.03
C LYS A 32 19.61 -7.95 -9.93
N ILE A 33 18.47 -8.48 -9.55
CA ILE A 33 17.62 -9.30 -10.41
C ILE A 33 16.67 -8.34 -11.12
N ARG A 34 16.83 -8.19 -12.44
CA ARG A 34 15.97 -7.32 -13.27
C ARG A 34 14.90 -8.09 -14.04
N ASP A 35 15.12 -9.38 -14.23
CA ASP A 35 14.21 -10.28 -14.92
C ASP A 35 13.23 -10.91 -13.91
N TYR A 36 11.93 -10.64 -14.09
CA TYR A 36 10.88 -11.14 -13.20
C TYR A 36 10.68 -12.65 -13.30
N ASP A 37 10.90 -13.24 -14.48
CA ASP A 37 10.82 -14.68 -14.67
C ASP A 37 11.98 -15.39 -13.98
N ALA A 38 13.18 -14.82 -14.05
CA ALA A 38 14.34 -15.30 -13.33
C ALA A 38 14.11 -15.25 -11.82
N LEU A 39 13.49 -14.18 -11.30
CA LEU A 39 13.08 -14.12 -9.88
C LEU A 39 12.26 -15.36 -9.52
N ARG A 40 11.15 -15.59 -10.24
CA ARG A 40 10.18 -16.63 -9.91
C ARG A 40 10.74 -18.05 -10.08
N LYS A 41 11.50 -18.29 -11.14
CA LYS A 41 11.94 -19.65 -11.53
C LYS A 41 13.25 -20.08 -10.86
N LYS A 42 14.12 -19.12 -10.52
CA LYS A 42 15.48 -19.40 -10.02
C LYS A 42 15.70 -18.86 -8.63
N TRP A 43 15.44 -17.56 -8.43
CA TRP A 43 15.96 -16.88 -7.24
C TRP A 43 15.13 -17.08 -5.98
N ILE A 44 13.82 -17.33 -6.10
CA ILE A 44 12.98 -17.67 -4.94
C ILE A 44 13.52 -18.94 -4.26
N GLY A 45 13.77 -20.02 -5.00
CA GLY A 45 14.26 -21.27 -4.43
C GLY A 45 15.73 -21.27 -4.01
N TRP A 46 16.50 -20.26 -4.43
CA TRP A 46 17.91 -20.07 -4.04
C TRP A 46 18.06 -19.42 -2.66
N ALA A 47 17.08 -18.64 -2.22
CA ALA A 47 17.24 -17.76 -1.07
C ALA A 47 16.88 -18.44 0.26
N ASP A 48 17.82 -18.60 1.18
CA ASP A 48 17.51 -19.12 2.52
C ASP A 48 16.53 -18.23 3.33
N LEU A 49 16.43 -16.96 2.95
CA LEU A 49 15.51 -15.97 3.52
C LEU A 49 15.04 -15.00 2.43
N ILE A 50 13.73 -14.79 2.36
CA ILE A 50 13.13 -13.73 1.54
C ILE A 50 12.71 -12.57 2.45
N TYR A 51 13.15 -11.36 2.14
CA TYR A 51 12.78 -10.14 2.86
C TYR A 51 12.08 -9.17 1.92
N LEU A 52 10.89 -8.70 2.32
CA LEU A 52 10.19 -7.62 1.63
C LEU A 52 10.23 -6.35 2.47
N PRO A 53 10.71 -5.23 1.91
CA PRO A 53 10.66 -3.94 2.58
C PRO A 53 9.29 -3.26 2.49
N ASP A 54 8.32 -3.86 1.78
CA ASP A 54 6.95 -3.38 1.69
C ASP A 54 5.94 -4.47 2.08
N ASN A 55 4.68 -4.06 2.20
CA ASN A 55 3.55 -4.85 2.65
C ASN A 55 2.44 -4.95 1.59
N ALA A 56 2.71 -4.54 0.35
CA ALA A 56 1.69 -4.40 -0.70
C ALA A 56 2.00 -5.22 -1.96
N HIS A 57 3.26 -5.57 -2.19
CA HIS A 57 3.65 -6.26 -3.41
C HIS A 57 4.09 -7.70 -3.14
N TYR A 58 3.83 -8.57 -4.12
CA TYR A 58 4.34 -9.95 -4.17
C TYR A 58 3.89 -10.88 -3.05
N LEU A 59 3.03 -10.44 -2.13
CA LEU A 59 2.55 -11.27 -1.02
C LEU A 59 1.84 -12.53 -1.54
N ASP A 60 0.91 -12.40 -2.48
CA ASP A 60 0.20 -13.55 -3.07
C ASP A 60 1.13 -14.54 -3.77
N MET A 61 2.18 -14.04 -4.43
CA MET A 61 3.19 -14.87 -5.09
C MET A 61 4.00 -15.68 -4.08
N LEU A 62 4.25 -15.12 -2.90
CA LEU A 62 5.08 -15.70 -1.85
C LEU A 62 4.28 -16.54 -0.85
N GLU A 63 2.97 -16.35 -0.78
CA GLU A 63 2.10 -17.04 0.17
C GLU A 63 2.15 -18.57 0.07
N PRO A 64 2.19 -19.20 -1.14
CA PRO A 64 2.39 -20.64 -1.25
C PRO A 64 3.71 -21.12 -0.61
N PHE A 65 4.77 -20.34 -0.70
CA PHE A 65 6.08 -20.65 -0.10
C PHE A 65 6.03 -20.48 1.42
N ARG A 66 5.35 -19.44 1.92
CA ARG A 66 5.11 -19.26 3.36
C ARG A 66 4.35 -20.46 3.95
N LYS A 67 3.30 -20.92 3.26
CA LYS A 67 2.45 -22.05 3.71
C LYS A 67 3.20 -23.38 3.82
N ILE A 68 4.29 -23.57 3.07
CA ILE A 68 5.16 -24.75 3.19
C ILE A 68 6.33 -24.54 4.18
N GLY A 69 6.36 -23.41 4.89
CA GLY A 69 7.36 -23.12 5.93
C GLY A 69 8.62 -22.41 5.42
N TYR A 70 8.62 -21.86 4.21
CA TYR A 70 9.77 -21.11 3.69
C TYR A 70 10.00 -19.84 4.53
N PRO A 71 11.25 -19.49 4.91
CA PRO A 71 11.52 -18.29 5.69
C PRO A 71 11.26 -17.02 4.89
N ILE A 72 10.17 -16.32 5.23
CA ILE A 72 9.78 -15.05 4.58
C ILE A 72 9.54 -13.99 5.65
N TYR A 73 10.46 -13.04 5.75
CA TYR A 73 10.35 -11.85 6.59
C TYR A 73 9.59 -10.76 5.84
N ALA A 74 8.27 -10.85 5.93
CA ALA A 74 7.29 -9.94 5.33
C ALA A 74 5.94 -10.18 6.05
N PRO A 75 4.96 -9.27 5.98
CA PRO A 75 3.61 -9.60 6.41
C PRO A 75 3.03 -10.78 5.61
N GLY A 76 2.09 -11.51 6.22
CA GLY A 76 1.19 -12.41 5.50
C GLY A 76 0.08 -11.63 4.80
N VAL A 77 -0.67 -12.29 3.91
CA VAL A 77 -1.78 -11.66 3.17
C VAL A 77 -2.83 -11.10 4.14
N GLU A 78 -3.17 -11.83 5.22
CA GLU A 78 -4.16 -11.30 6.19
C GLU A 78 -3.63 -10.09 6.96
N ALA A 79 -2.34 -10.10 7.32
CA ALA A 79 -1.74 -8.99 8.05
C ALA A 79 -1.66 -7.72 7.17
N ALA A 80 -1.34 -7.88 5.89
CA ALA A 80 -1.36 -6.79 4.93
C ALA A 80 -2.77 -6.24 4.71
N GLU A 81 -3.81 -7.09 4.66
CA GLU A 81 -5.20 -6.63 4.55
C GLU A 81 -5.60 -5.74 5.74
N LEU A 82 -5.16 -6.06 6.96
CA LEU A 82 -5.44 -5.21 8.13
C LEU A 82 -4.80 -3.82 8.03
N GLU A 83 -3.66 -3.70 7.35
CA GLU A 83 -2.94 -2.43 7.22
C GLU A 83 -3.40 -1.62 6.00
N LEU A 84 -3.58 -2.28 4.86
CA LEU A 84 -3.94 -1.65 3.60
C LEU A 84 -5.44 -1.32 3.55
N ASN A 85 -6.31 -2.21 4.00
CA ASN A 85 -7.74 -1.91 4.04
C ASN A 85 -8.11 -1.22 5.35
N ARG A 86 -8.32 0.11 5.29
CA ARG A 86 -8.68 0.91 6.47
C ARG A 86 -9.95 0.39 7.15
N GLY A 87 -10.92 -0.09 6.38
CA GLY A 87 -12.15 -0.66 6.90
C GLY A 87 -11.92 -1.98 7.64
N ALA A 88 -11.09 -2.87 7.08
CA ALA A 88 -10.68 -4.11 7.74
C ALA A 88 -9.92 -3.82 9.03
N GLY A 89 -8.92 -2.93 8.98
CA GLY A 89 -8.15 -2.50 10.15
C GLY A 89 -9.02 -1.91 11.25
N GLN A 90 -9.97 -1.02 10.91
CA GLN A 90 -10.90 -0.44 11.91
C GLN A 90 -11.82 -1.49 12.53
N ARG A 91 -12.34 -2.44 11.76
CA ARG A 91 -13.15 -3.54 12.30
C ARG A 91 -12.33 -4.42 13.26
N ALA A 92 -11.09 -4.74 12.90
CA ALA A 92 -10.19 -5.53 13.73
C ALA A 92 -9.83 -4.79 15.04
N MET A 93 -9.49 -3.50 14.96
CA MET A 93 -9.25 -2.66 16.14
C MET A 93 -10.46 -2.62 17.07
N LYS A 94 -11.66 -2.38 16.52
CA LYS A 94 -12.91 -2.38 17.30
C LYS A 94 -13.18 -3.73 17.97
N ALA A 95 -12.99 -4.84 17.25
CA ALA A 95 -13.16 -6.19 17.79
C ALA A 95 -12.16 -6.49 18.93
N ALA A 96 -10.96 -5.91 18.89
CA ALA A 96 -9.96 -6.00 19.94
C ALA A 96 -10.16 -5.00 21.10
N GLY A 97 -11.24 -4.21 21.09
CA GLY A 97 -11.51 -3.20 22.12
C GLY A 97 -10.62 -1.94 22.01
N ILE A 98 -9.93 -1.75 20.88
CA ILE A 98 -9.13 -0.55 20.63
C ILE A 98 -10.07 0.57 20.17
N PRO A 99 -10.10 1.74 20.84
CA PRO A 99 -10.90 2.87 20.42
C PRO A 99 -10.56 3.32 18.99
N ILE A 100 -11.59 3.55 18.17
CA ILE A 100 -11.44 4.06 16.81
C ILE A 100 -12.24 5.34 16.62
N MET A 101 -11.80 6.19 15.70
CA MET A 101 -12.59 7.32 15.22
C MET A 101 -13.67 6.82 14.26
N GLU A 102 -14.89 7.35 14.38
CA GLU A 102 -15.94 7.09 13.41
C GLU A 102 -15.51 7.58 12.02
N SER A 103 -15.75 6.78 11.00
CA SER A 103 -15.41 7.12 9.63
C SER A 103 -16.41 6.52 8.65
N LYS A 104 -16.47 7.09 7.45
CA LYS A 104 -17.34 6.64 6.38
C LYS A 104 -16.55 6.59 5.08
N THR A 105 -16.64 5.45 4.39
CA THR A 105 -16.01 5.24 3.07
C THR A 105 -16.93 5.72 1.96
N PHE A 106 -16.34 6.29 0.92
CA PHE A 106 -17.01 6.70 -0.32
C PHE A 106 -16.22 6.20 -1.51
N THR A 107 -16.91 5.74 -2.54
CA THR A 107 -16.34 5.33 -3.83
C THR A 107 -16.67 6.32 -4.95
N ASP A 108 -17.35 7.42 -4.61
CA ASP A 108 -17.66 8.51 -5.53
C ASP A 108 -17.66 9.88 -4.82
N TYR A 109 -17.09 10.88 -5.49
CA TYR A 109 -17.02 12.26 -4.99
C TYR A 109 -18.40 12.90 -4.74
N PRO A 110 -19.43 12.72 -5.59
CA PRO A 110 -20.76 13.27 -5.32
C PRO A 110 -21.37 12.80 -3.99
N ALA A 111 -21.21 11.53 -3.63
CA ALA A 111 -21.67 11.00 -2.34
C ALA A 111 -20.90 11.59 -1.17
N ALA A 112 -19.58 11.73 -1.30
CA ALA A 112 -18.73 12.37 -0.29
C ALA A 112 -19.14 13.84 -0.07
N ILE A 113 -19.34 14.61 -1.14
CA ILE A 113 -19.77 16.01 -1.08
C ILE A 113 -21.13 16.13 -0.38
N ARG A 114 -22.12 15.31 -0.76
CA ARG A 114 -23.43 15.30 -0.09
C ARG A 114 -23.33 14.97 1.40
N PHE A 115 -22.41 14.10 1.79
CA PHE A 115 -22.19 13.78 3.19
C PHE A 115 -21.59 14.97 3.95
N VAL A 116 -20.55 15.60 3.42
CA VAL A 116 -19.92 16.79 4.02
C VAL A 116 -20.94 17.93 4.17
N GLN A 117 -21.72 18.20 3.13
CA GLN A 117 -22.73 19.27 3.16
C GLN A 117 -23.80 19.04 4.25
N LYS A 118 -24.18 17.78 4.50
CA LYS A 118 -25.12 17.43 5.58
C LYS A 118 -24.47 17.42 6.97
N ASN A 119 -23.15 17.29 7.06
CA ASN A 119 -22.40 17.16 8.30
C ASN A 119 -21.36 18.29 8.38
N GLN A 120 -21.79 19.47 8.83
CA GLN A 120 -21.00 20.70 8.90
C GLN A 120 -19.95 20.68 10.04
N HIS A 121 -19.37 19.50 10.33
CA HIS A 121 -18.33 19.30 11.34
C HIS A 121 -16.93 19.39 10.72
N PHE A 122 -15.90 19.51 11.56
CA PHE A 122 -14.52 19.33 11.13
C PHE A 122 -14.31 17.88 10.67
N LEU A 123 -13.90 17.72 9.41
CA LEU A 123 -13.72 16.41 8.78
C LEU A 123 -12.31 16.28 8.22
N VAL A 124 -11.81 15.05 8.20
CA VAL A 124 -10.53 14.69 7.61
C VAL A 124 -10.79 13.71 6.47
N SER A 125 -10.32 14.03 5.27
CA SER A 125 -10.25 13.09 4.16
C SER A 125 -8.99 12.24 4.30
N LYS A 126 -9.13 10.93 4.13
CA LYS A 126 -8.00 10.00 4.07
C LYS A 126 -8.24 8.96 2.97
N PRO A 127 -7.25 8.70 2.10
CA PRO A 127 -7.32 7.56 1.20
C PRO A 127 -7.30 6.24 2.00
N SER A 128 -7.92 5.21 1.42
CA SER A 128 -7.72 3.81 1.81
C SER A 128 -6.50 3.23 1.09
N GLY A 129 -5.82 2.24 1.68
CA GLY A 129 -4.72 1.52 1.04
C GLY A 129 -3.55 2.37 0.56
N ASP A 130 -2.96 1.93 -0.54
CA ASP A 130 -1.86 2.60 -1.21
C ASP A 130 -2.31 3.66 -2.24
N ALA A 131 -3.55 4.13 -2.11
CA ALA A 131 -4.06 5.20 -2.95
C ALA A 131 -3.30 6.52 -2.73
N ASN A 132 -3.48 7.46 -3.67
CA ASN A 132 -2.73 8.70 -3.74
C ASN A 132 -2.80 9.50 -2.43
N LYS A 133 -1.64 9.66 -1.77
CA LYS A 133 -1.56 10.33 -0.46
C LYS A 133 -1.94 11.81 -0.50
N ALA A 134 -1.99 12.42 -1.69
CA ALA A 134 -2.52 13.77 -1.90
C ALA A 134 -4.01 13.92 -1.50
N LEU A 135 -4.74 12.81 -1.35
CA LEU A 135 -6.14 12.80 -0.86
C LEU A 135 -6.25 12.94 0.67
N SER A 136 -5.12 12.96 1.38
CA SER A 136 -5.11 13.26 2.82
C SER A 136 -5.28 14.75 3.05
N TYR A 137 -6.40 15.16 3.63
CA TYR A 137 -6.72 16.57 3.86
C TYR A 137 -7.43 16.78 5.19
N VAL A 138 -6.97 17.76 5.97
CA VAL A 138 -7.64 18.21 7.19
C VAL A 138 -8.35 19.50 6.82
N ALA A 139 -9.68 19.47 6.76
CA ALA A 139 -10.44 20.65 6.38
C ALA A 139 -10.65 21.59 7.57
N HIS A 140 -10.63 22.89 7.29
CA HIS A 140 -11.04 23.91 8.24
C HIS A 140 -12.55 23.85 8.51
N ASP A 141 -13.36 23.60 7.49
CA ASP A 141 -14.81 23.46 7.60
C ASP A 141 -15.38 22.66 6.42
N ALA A 142 -16.70 22.53 6.36
CA ALA A 142 -17.37 21.78 5.30
C ALA A 142 -17.25 22.43 3.92
N ALA A 143 -17.14 23.76 3.83
CA ALA A 143 -16.95 24.45 2.55
C ALA A 143 -15.55 24.15 2.01
N ASP A 144 -14.54 24.19 2.87
CA ASP A 144 -13.16 23.82 2.55
C ASP A 144 -13.03 22.35 2.09
N MET A 145 -13.64 21.41 2.81
CA MET A 145 -13.67 20.01 2.38
C MET A 145 -14.42 19.83 1.04
N THR A 146 -15.53 20.54 0.84
CA THR A 146 -16.30 20.49 -0.41
C THR A 146 -15.44 20.99 -1.58
N TYR A 147 -14.75 22.12 -1.42
CA TYR A 147 -13.84 22.66 -2.44
C TYR A 147 -12.76 21.64 -2.84
N MET A 148 -12.14 20.97 -1.87
CA MET A 148 -11.12 19.97 -2.16
C MET A 148 -11.68 18.74 -2.88
N LEU A 149 -12.85 18.25 -2.46
CA LEU A 149 -13.54 17.14 -3.13
C LEU A 149 -13.92 17.49 -4.57
N GLU A 150 -14.42 18.70 -4.82
CA GLU A 150 -14.74 19.18 -6.17
C GLU A 150 -13.48 19.29 -7.03
N ARG A 151 -12.38 19.80 -6.48
CA ARG A 151 -11.09 19.89 -7.17
C ARG A 151 -10.57 18.50 -7.56
N TRP A 152 -10.66 17.52 -6.66
CA TRP A 152 -10.24 16.15 -6.96
C TRP A 152 -11.19 15.44 -7.94
N ALA A 153 -12.48 15.77 -7.92
CA ALA A 153 -13.45 15.23 -8.86
C ALA A 153 -13.17 15.64 -10.33
N GLN A 154 -12.40 16.70 -10.57
CA GLN A 154 -11.95 17.11 -11.90
C GLN A 154 -10.71 16.35 -12.40
N ARG A 155 -10.10 15.49 -11.57
CA ARG A 155 -8.92 14.72 -11.94
C ARG A 155 -9.29 13.29 -12.30
N GLU A 156 -9.22 12.96 -13.59
CA GLU A 156 -9.57 11.64 -14.10
C GLU A 156 -8.84 10.48 -13.39
N ASP A 157 -7.56 10.67 -13.08
CA ASP A 157 -6.77 9.64 -12.39
C ASP A 157 -7.26 9.38 -10.97
N LEU A 158 -7.72 10.41 -10.25
CA LEU A 158 -8.27 10.28 -8.90
C LEU A 158 -9.71 9.77 -8.92
N VAL A 159 -10.50 10.13 -9.93
CA VAL A 159 -11.86 9.61 -10.13
C VAL A 159 -11.84 8.12 -10.44
N LYS A 160 -10.88 7.67 -11.25
CA LYS A 160 -10.69 6.25 -11.54
C LYS A 160 -10.32 5.48 -10.27
N ALA A 161 -9.31 5.97 -9.53
CA ALA A 161 -8.86 5.33 -8.29
C ALA A 161 -9.96 5.24 -7.22
N ALA A 162 -10.87 6.21 -7.14
CA ALA A 162 -11.98 6.19 -6.17
C ALA A 162 -12.98 5.04 -6.40
N LYS A 163 -13.06 4.49 -7.61
CA LYS A 163 -14.00 3.41 -7.97
C LYS A 163 -13.43 2.00 -7.76
N GLU A 164 -12.17 1.89 -7.38
CA GLU A 164 -11.43 0.63 -7.34
C GLU A 164 -11.37 -0.03 -5.93
N ASP A 165 -12.05 0.55 -4.92
CA ASP A 165 -12.17 0.01 -3.56
C ASP A 165 -13.40 -0.90 -3.36
#